data_AF-W9T5Q4-F1
#
_entry.id   AF-W9T5Q4-F1
#
_cell.length_a   1.000
_cell.length_b   1.000
_cell.length_c   1.000
_cell.angle_alpha   90.00
_cell.angle_beta   90.00
_cell.angle_gamma   90.00
#
_symmetry.space_group_name_H-M   'P 1'
#
loop_
_entity.id
_entity.type
_entity.pdbx_description
1 polymer ?
#
loop_
_entity_poly.entity_id
_entity_poly.type
_entity_poly.pdbx_seq_one_letter_code
_entity_poly.pdbx_strand_id
1 'polypeptide(L)'
;MRIPTEPGNRIRVFPAFYNSACALPFFYGCDGLRIGACARMHGYGSAVLRFGTKAHPRILGFVGIPTMTLPLVTADERARLLAHGAARAAGQHLDPLPVVRLFTPDAHATWLLAALDPADCDTASGLIDLGIGMPALGTVKLSDLAGIVGPRKLPVRRDRYFQAARPLSEYVRLAQENGSITD
;
A
#
# COMPACT_ATOMS: atom_id res chain seq x y z
N MET A 1 1.18 52.02 -41.14
CA MET A 1 1.97 50.77 -41.29
C MET A 1 2.48 50.43 -39.88
N ARG A 2 1.81 49.54 -39.12
CA ARG A 2 2.18 48.12 -38.86
C ARG A 2 3.66 48.00 -38.45
N ILE A 3 4.14 47.48 -37.31
CA ILE A 3 3.72 46.47 -36.29
C ILE A 3 4.60 46.68 -35.01
N PRO A 4 4.18 46.28 -33.79
CA PRO A 4 5.07 45.98 -32.65
C PRO A 4 5.22 44.46 -32.38
N THR A 5 6.40 43.95 -31.98
CA THR A 5 6.55 42.63 -31.33
C THR A 5 7.88 42.43 -30.57
N GLU A 6 7.74 42.23 -29.25
CA GLU A 6 8.41 41.30 -28.32
C GLU A 6 9.94 41.35 -27.99
N PRO A 7 10.31 41.14 -26.69
CA PRO A 7 11.68 40.96 -26.23
C PRO A 7 12.09 39.47 -26.09
N GLY A 8 13.29 39.13 -26.55
CA GLY A 8 13.86 37.79 -26.46
C GLY A 8 14.40 37.47 -25.06
N ASN A 9 13.82 36.46 -24.41
CA ASN A 9 14.35 35.85 -23.19
C ASN A 9 15.10 34.55 -23.51
N ARG A 10 16.34 34.44 -23.05
CA ARG A 10 17.25 33.30 -23.25
C ARG A 10 16.88 32.15 -22.31
N ILE A 11 16.50 30.99 -22.85
CA ILE A 11 16.42 29.73 -22.10
C ILE A 11 17.73 28.95 -22.28
N ARG A 12 18.36 28.62 -21.15
CA ARG A 12 19.52 27.71 -21.09
C ARG A 12 19.02 26.27 -21.21
N VAL A 13 19.65 25.54 -22.13
CA VAL A 13 19.45 24.09 -22.35
C VAL A 13 20.36 23.32 -21.39
N PHE A 14 19.81 22.37 -20.64
CA PHE A 14 20.56 21.28 -20.03
C PHE A 14 20.01 19.94 -20.57
N PRO A 15 20.88 19.00 -20.99
CA PRO A 15 20.46 17.79 -21.66
C PRO A 15 19.96 16.74 -20.67
N ALA A 16 18.81 16.14 -20.99
CA ALA A 16 18.36 14.89 -20.41
C ALA A 16 18.95 13.72 -21.21
N PHE A 17 19.67 12.82 -20.54
CA PHE A 17 20.02 11.51 -21.07
C PHE A 17 19.85 10.46 -19.98
N TYR A 18 18.93 9.53 -20.22
CA TYR A 18 19.00 8.06 -20.07
C TYR A 18 17.56 7.58 -20.37
N ASN A 19 17.19 7.32 -21.62
CA ASN A 19 17.50 6.14 -22.42
C ASN A 19 17.19 4.83 -21.66
N SER A 20 15.95 4.37 -21.74
CA SER A 20 15.66 2.96 -21.97
C SER A 20 14.34 2.84 -22.70
N ALA A 21 14.44 2.35 -23.94
CA ALA A 21 13.34 2.13 -24.85
C ALA A 21 12.53 0.92 -24.39
N CYS A 22 11.24 1.12 -24.12
CA CYS A 22 10.27 0.04 -24.19
C CYS A 22 9.45 0.24 -25.47
N ALA A 23 9.82 -0.52 -26.49
CA ALA A 23 9.01 -0.67 -27.70
C ALA A 23 7.64 -1.23 -27.29
N LEU A 24 6.59 -0.46 -27.56
CA LEU A 24 5.22 -0.96 -27.63
C LEU A 24 5.11 -1.87 -28.85
N PRO A 25 4.45 -3.02 -28.69
CA PRO A 25 3.43 -3.40 -29.64
C PRO A 25 2.08 -3.31 -28.94
N PHE A 26 1.31 -2.31 -29.34
CA PHE A 26 -0.15 -2.33 -29.25
C PHE A 26 -0.63 -3.47 -30.15
N PHE A 27 -1.13 -4.56 -29.58
CA PHE A 27 -2.05 -5.46 -30.27
C PHE A 27 -3.10 -6.02 -29.29
N TYR A 28 -4.33 -5.57 -29.55
CA TYR A 28 -5.65 -6.19 -29.33
C TYR A 28 -5.80 -7.34 -28.33
N GLY A 29 -6.77 -7.17 -27.44
CA GLY A 29 -7.39 -8.29 -26.73
C GLY A 29 -8.40 -7.82 -25.69
N CYS A 30 -9.55 -7.30 -26.13
CA CYS A 30 -10.75 -7.40 -25.30
C CYS A 30 -11.03 -8.89 -25.12
N ASP A 31 -10.91 -9.39 -23.89
CA ASP A 31 -11.81 -10.36 -23.25
C ASP A 31 -11.09 -11.05 -22.08
N GLY A 32 -11.78 -11.07 -20.96
CA GLY A 32 -11.34 -11.77 -19.75
C GLY A 32 -11.10 -10.80 -18.61
N LEU A 33 -12.20 -10.31 -18.03
CA LEU A 33 -12.28 -9.91 -16.62
C LEU A 33 -11.80 -11.10 -15.77
N ARG A 34 -10.48 -11.28 -15.63
CA ARG A 34 -9.91 -12.12 -14.60
C ARG A 34 -10.03 -11.32 -13.31
N ILE A 35 -11.17 -11.48 -12.66
CA ILE A 35 -11.23 -11.34 -11.21
C ILE A 35 -10.20 -12.34 -10.70
N GLY A 36 -8.98 -11.87 -10.48
CA GLY A 36 -7.97 -12.59 -9.70
C GLY A 36 -8.60 -12.75 -8.34
N ALA A 37 -9.21 -13.91 -8.09
CA ALA A 37 -9.70 -14.26 -6.79
C ALA A 37 -8.48 -14.23 -5.88
N CYS A 38 -8.40 -13.20 -5.04
CA CYS A 38 -7.45 -13.13 -3.96
C CYS A 38 -7.69 -14.37 -3.10
N ALA A 39 -6.87 -15.41 -3.29
CA ALA A 39 -7.20 -16.75 -2.84
C ALA A 39 -7.39 -16.74 -1.33
N ARG A 40 -8.61 -17.08 -0.90
CA ARG A 40 -9.01 -17.25 0.50
C ARG A 40 -8.27 -18.48 1.05
N MET A 41 -7.05 -18.29 1.56
CA MET A 41 -6.35 -19.32 2.34
C MET A 41 -6.93 -19.40 3.76
N HIS A 42 -8.09 -20.06 3.89
CA HIS A 42 -8.45 -20.74 5.14
C HIS A 42 -8.27 -22.23 4.92
N GLY A 43 -7.07 -22.72 5.19
CA GLY A 43 -6.75 -24.15 5.24
C GLY A 43 -6.57 -24.61 6.68
N TYR A 44 -7.68 -24.80 7.41
CA TYR A 44 -7.66 -25.58 8.65
C TYR A 44 -7.81 -27.05 8.25
N GLY A 45 -6.69 -27.71 7.98
CA GLY A 45 -6.62 -29.15 7.73
C GLY A 45 -5.84 -29.81 8.85
N SER A 46 -6.53 -30.22 9.92
CA SER A 46 -5.93 -31.14 10.89
C SER A 46 -5.89 -32.54 10.28
N ALA A 47 -4.80 -32.85 9.59
CA ALA A 47 -4.47 -34.23 9.25
C ALA A 47 -3.82 -34.87 10.49
N VAL A 48 -4.61 -35.66 11.21
CA VAL A 48 -4.11 -36.57 12.25
C VAL A 48 -3.30 -37.66 11.57
N LEU A 49 -1.97 -37.48 11.50
CA LEU A 49 -1.05 -38.59 11.23
C LEU A 49 -0.93 -39.43 12.50
N ARG A 50 -1.56 -40.61 12.50
CA ARG A 50 -1.23 -41.66 13.46
C ARG A 50 0.02 -42.38 12.96
N PHE A 51 1.19 -41.96 13.46
CA PHE A 51 2.38 -42.81 13.43
C PHE A 51 2.51 -43.56 14.76
N GLY A 52 2.43 -44.88 14.66
CA GLY A 52 2.69 -45.80 15.75
C GLY A 52 4.16 -45.81 16.15
N THR A 53 4.37 -45.79 17.47
CA THR A 53 5.47 -46.42 18.22
C THR A 53 6.92 -46.09 17.83
N LYS A 54 7.61 -45.30 18.66
CA LYS A 54 8.53 -45.76 19.74
C LYS A 54 9.24 -44.54 20.35
N ALA A 55 9.42 -44.57 21.65
CA ALA A 55 9.96 -43.49 22.45
C ALA A 55 11.49 -43.34 22.30
N HIS A 56 11.97 -42.11 22.11
CA HIS A 56 13.29 -41.66 22.53
C HIS A 56 13.20 -40.21 23.06
N PRO A 57 13.84 -39.88 24.20
CA PRO A 57 13.74 -38.57 24.82
C PRO A 57 14.82 -37.62 24.30
N ARG A 58 14.52 -36.32 24.37
CA ARG A 58 15.37 -35.14 24.05
C ARG A 58 15.24 -34.61 22.63
N ILE A 59 14.41 -33.59 22.47
CA ILE A 59 14.82 -32.19 22.27
C ILE A 59 13.53 -31.37 22.50
N LEU A 60 13.59 -30.41 23.42
CA LEU A 60 12.53 -29.42 23.61
C LEU A 60 12.54 -28.50 22.38
N GLY A 61 11.86 -28.93 21.32
CA GLY A 61 11.53 -28.07 20.21
C GLY A 61 10.60 -27.00 20.74
N PHE A 62 11.10 -25.77 20.89
CA PHE A 62 10.29 -24.60 21.07
C PHE A 62 9.38 -24.51 19.83
N VAL A 63 8.18 -25.09 19.92
CA VAL A 63 7.09 -24.78 18.99
C VAL A 63 6.78 -23.32 19.26
N GLY A 64 7.43 -22.44 18.50
CA GLY A 64 7.05 -21.04 18.46
C GLY A 64 5.56 -21.02 18.19
N ILE A 65 4.79 -20.54 19.17
CA ILE A 65 3.38 -20.25 18.97
C ILE A 65 3.34 -19.40 17.71
N PRO A 66 2.65 -19.83 16.62
CA PRO A 66 2.49 -18.96 15.48
C PRO A 66 1.81 -17.71 16.03
N THR A 67 2.55 -16.61 16.06
CA THR A 67 1.96 -15.30 16.28
C THR A 67 0.82 -15.22 15.30
N MET A 68 -0.42 -15.30 15.81
CA MET A 68 -1.59 -14.99 15.03
C MET A 68 -1.53 -13.49 14.81
N THR A 69 -0.69 -13.08 13.86
CA THR A 69 -0.49 -11.70 13.47
C THR A 69 -1.86 -11.22 13.04
N LEU A 70 -2.51 -10.44 13.92
CA LEU A 70 -3.80 -9.85 13.59
C LEU A 70 -3.60 -9.06 12.30
N PRO A 71 -4.40 -9.31 11.26
CA PRO A 71 -4.20 -8.66 9.99
C PRO A 71 -4.36 -7.15 10.17
N LEU A 72 -3.42 -6.38 9.61
CA LEU A 72 -3.39 -4.92 9.70
C LEU A 72 -4.65 -4.26 9.11
N VAL A 73 -5.37 -5.00 8.26
CA VAL A 73 -6.61 -4.59 7.61
C VAL A 73 -7.67 -5.67 7.77
N THR A 74 -8.93 -5.28 7.99
CA THR A 74 -10.06 -6.21 8.04
C THR A 74 -10.40 -6.74 6.64
N ALA A 75 -11.21 -7.80 6.56
CA ALA A 75 -11.68 -8.33 5.29
C ALA A 75 -12.49 -7.28 4.49
N ASP A 76 -13.34 -6.51 5.17
CA ASP A 76 -14.16 -5.46 4.55
C ASP A 76 -13.32 -4.26 4.08
N GLU A 77 -12.31 -3.86 4.84
CA GLU A 77 -11.35 -2.84 4.43
C GLU A 77 -10.55 -3.30 3.21
N ARG A 78 -10.06 -4.54 3.23
CA ARG A 78 -9.35 -5.14 2.10
C ARG A 78 -10.22 -5.19 0.84
N ALA A 79 -11.49 -5.58 0.96
CA ALA A 79 -12.40 -5.60 -0.17
C ALA A 79 -12.59 -4.22 -0.80
N ARG A 80 -12.75 -3.16 0.03
CA ARG A 80 -12.85 -1.77 -0.44
C ARG A 80 -11.55 -1.30 -1.11
N LEU A 81 -10.40 -1.58 -0.50
CA LEU A 81 -9.10 -1.23 -1.08
C LEU A 81 -8.86 -1.92 -2.44
N LEU A 82 -9.24 -3.20 -2.57
CA LEU A 82 -9.16 -3.94 -3.84
C LEU A 82 -10.11 -3.38 -4.89
N ALA A 83 -11.31 -2.95 -4.50
CA ALA A 83 -12.24 -2.31 -5.44
C ALA A 83 -11.65 -1.01 -6.01
N HIS A 84 -11.05 -0.17 -5.17
CA HIS A 84 -10.34 1.03 -5.62
C HIS A 84 -9.15 0.68 -6.52
N GLY A 85 -8.37 -0.35 -6.19
CA GLY A 85 -7.24 -0.80 -6.99
C GLY A 85 -7.66 -1.35 -8.36
N ALA A 86 -8.73 -2.14 -8.42
CA ALA A 86 -9.29 -2.66 -9.66
C ALA A 86 -9.80 -1.54 -10.57
N ALA A 87 -10.50 -0.55 -10.02
CA ALA A 87 -10.94 0.61 -10.80
C ALA A 87 -9.76 1.42 -11.35
N ARG A 88 -8.70 1.63 -10.55
CA ARG A 88 -7.47 2.28 -10.99
C ARG A 88 -6.76 1.49 -12.10
N ALA A 89 -6.67 0.17 -11.97
CA ALA A 89 -6.07 -0.71 -12.99
C ALA A 89 -6.88 -0.69 -14.31
N ALA A 90 -8.20 -0.49 -14.23
CA ALA A 90 -9.07 -0.28 -15.38
C ALA A 90 -8.95 1.11 -16.02
N GLY A 91 -8.00 1.94 -15.56
CA GLY A 91 -7.75 3.29 -16.11
C GLY A 91 -8.67 4.37 -15.56
N GLN A 92 -9.48 4.08 -14.54
CA GLN A 92 -10.31 5.11 -13.91
C GLN A 92 -9.45 6.00 -13.03
N HIS A 93 -9.49 7.31 -13.28
CA HIS A 93 -8.87 8.30 -12.41
C HIS A 93 -9.82 8.61 -11.25
N LEU A 94 -9.68 7.85 -10.17
CA LEU A 94 -10.47 8.03 -8.95
C LEU A 94 -9.67 8.79 -7.90
N ASP A 95 -10.38 9.65 -7.16
CA ASP A 95 -9.90 10.22 -5.91
C ASP A 95 -10.69 9.62 -4.74
N PRO A 96 -10.41 8.36 -4.36
CA PRO A 96 -11.19 7.67 -3.36
C PRO A 96 -10.96 8.25 -1.96
N LEU A 97 -11.96 8.10 -1.11
CA LEU A 97 -11.78 8.27 0.34
C LEU A 97 -10.80 7.20 0.85
N PRO A 98 -9.79 7.58 1.65
CA PRO A 98 -8.94 6.62 2.33
C PRO A 98 -9.76 5.63 3.17
N VAL A 99 -9.38 4.36 3.12
CA VAL A 99 -10.15 3.28 3.77
C VAL A 99 -9.58 2.98 5.15
N VAL A 100 -8.26 3.04 5.30
CA VAL A 100 -7.55 2.62 6.51
C VAL A 100 -6.45 3.60 6.85
N ARG A 101 -6.35 3.91 8.15
CA ARG A 101 -5.19 4.56 8.74
C ARG A 101 -4.41 3.57 9.59
N LEU A 102 -3.13 3.42 9.27
CA LEU A 102 -2.16 2.65 10.04
C LEU A 102 -1.13 3.61 10.64
N PHE A 103 -0.62 3.30 11.82
CA PHE A 103 0.39 4.14 12.46
C PHE A 103 1.30 3.34 13.38
N THR A 104 2.51 3.84 13.60
CA THR A 104 3.47 3.31 14.56
C THR A 104 3.44 4.17 15.83
N PRO A 105 2.91 3.67 16.97
CA PRO A 105 2.65 4.48 18.17
C PRO A 105 3.85 5.19 18.79
N ASP A 106 5.06 4.78 18.42
CA ASP A 106 6.34 5.24 18.95
C ASP A 106 7.30 5.77 17.88
N ALA A 107 6.88 5.88 16.62
CA ALA A 107 7.74 6.35 15.53
C ALA A 107 7.16 7.50 14.70
N HIS A 108 6.01 8.07 15.10
CA HIS A 108 5.30 9.14 14.36
C HIS A 108 5.05 8.83 12.87
N ALA A 109 5.16 7.55 12.48
CA ALA A 109 4.92 7.09 11.13
C ALA A 109 3.44 6.76 10.97
N THR A 110 2.84 7.26 9.89
CA THR A 110 1.43 7.11 9.56
C THR A 110 1.29 6.76 8.09
N TRP A 111 0.43 5.78 7.79
CA TRP A 111 0.08 5.37 6.44
C TRP A 111 -1.43 5.45 6.28
N LEU A 112 -1.87 6.20 5.27
CA LEU A 112 -3.26 6.41 4.93
C LEU A 112 -3.55 5.72 3.59
N LEU A 113 -4.14 4.52 3.67
CA LEU A 113 -4.27 3.60 2.54
C LEU A 113 -5.58 3.85 1.78
N ALA A 114 -5.46 3.95 0.45
CA ALA A 114 -6.58 4.27 -0.42
C ALA A 114 -6.89 3.16 -1.43
N ALA A 115 -5.90 2.40 -1.90
CA ALA A 115 -6.14 1.27 -2.80
C ALA A 115 -5.13 0.15 -2.58
N LEU A 116 -5.47 -1.07 -2.99
CA LEU A 116 -4.60 -2.24 -2.94
C LEU A 116 -4.48 -2.83 -4.35
N ASP A 117 -3.27 -3.18 -4.78
CA ASP A 117 -3.02 -3.77 -6.08
C ASP A 117 -3.75 -5.13 -6.19
N PRO A 118 -4.66 -5.31 -7.15
CA PRO A 118 -5.37 -6.57 -7.34
C PRO A 118 -4.47 -7.72 -7.83
N ALA A 119 -3.28 -7.44 -8.36
CA ALA A 119 -2.37 -8.45 -8.87
C ALA A 119 -1.67 -9.23 -7.74
N ASP A 120 -1.26 -8.55 -6.66
CA ASP A 120 -0.53 -9.16 -5.55
C ASP A 120 -1.31 -9.18 -4.23
N CYS A 121 -2.42 -8.44 -4.12
CA CYS A 121 -3.21 -8.28 -2.90
C CYS A 121 -2.41 -7.83 -1.66
N ASP A 122 -1.27 -7.19 -1.86
CA ASP A 122 -0.36 -6.84 -0.75
C ASP A 122 0.21 -5.43 -0.91
N THR A 123 0.48 -4.98 -2.13
CA THR A 123 0.94 -3.62 -2.41
C THR A 123 -0.20 -2.63 -2.29
N ALA A 124 -0.21 -1.87 -1.19
CA ALA A 124 -1.13 -0.78 -0.95
C ALA A 124 -0.58 0.54 -1.50
N SER A 125 -1.47 1.40 -1.99
CA SER A 125 -1.15 2.77 -2.40
C SER A 125 -1.91 3.77 -1.54
N GLY A 126 -1.27 4.89 -1.24
CA GLY A 126 -1.81 5.87 -0.31
C GLY A 126 -0.84 6.99 0.04
N LEU A 127 -1.20 7.77 1.05
CA LEU A 127 -0.37 8.82 1.60
C LEU A 127 0.48 8.26 2.75
N ILE A 128 1.78 8.52 2.69
CA ILE A 128 2.79 7.99 3.61
C ILE A 128 3.47 9.16 4.29
N ASP A 129 3.48 9.13 5.62
CA ASP A 129 4.21 10.07 6.47
C ASP A 129 5.12 9.26 7.39
N LEU A 130 6.43 9.47 7.29
CA LEU A 130 7.42 8.76 8.11
C LEU A 130 7.82 9.56 9.35
N GLY A 131 7.13 10.68 9.65
CA GLY A 131 7.46 11.53 10.79
C GLY A 131 8.69 12.41 10.59
N ILE A 132 9.10 12.63 9.33
CA ILE A 132 10.30 13.42 8.95
C ILE A 132 9.95 14.75 8.26
N GLY A 133 8.69 15.18 8.27
CA GLY A 133 8.27 16.45 7.68
C GLY A 133 7.96 16.40 6.17
N MET A 134 7.94 15.21 5.56
CA MET A 134 7.83 15.04 4.10
C MET A 134 6.78 13.97 3.73
N PRO A 135 5.49 14.21 4.00
CA PRO A 135 4.44 13.28 3.63
C PRO A 135 4.24 13.26 2.11
N ALA A 136 4.13 12.06 1.53
CA ALA A 136 4.05 11.87 0.09
C ALA A 136 3.13 10.72 -0.31
N LEU A 137 2.58 10.79 -1.52
CA LEU A 137 1.93 9.64 -2.14
C LEU A 137 2.97 8.56 -2.45
N GLY A 138 2.65 7.32 -2.12
CA GLY A 138 3.54 6.19 -2.33
C GLY A 138 2.81 4.86 -2.36
N THR A 139 3.60 3.79 -2.46
CA THR A 139 3.14 2.41 -2.35
C THR A 139 3.94 1.70 -1.28
N VAL A 140 3.30 0.74 -0.60
CA VAL A 140 3.90 -0.03 0.49
C VAL A 140 3.20 -1.38 0.61
N LYS A 141 3.93 -2.45 0.89
CA LYS A 141 3.32 -3.76 1.13
C LYS A 141 2.76 -3.87 2.54
N LEU A 142 1.58 -4.46 2.68
CA LEU A 142 1.00 -4.75 4.00
C LEU A 142 1.86 -5.75 4.77
N SER A 143 2.49 -6.70 4.07
CA SER A 143 3.47 -7.62 4.65
C SER A 143 4.70 -6.89 5.22
N ASP A 144 5.24 -5.91 4.50
CA ASP A 144 6.35 -5.07 4.98
C ASP A 144 5.93 -4.25 6.21
N LEU A 145 4.75 -3.62 6.16
CA LEU A 145 4.20 -2.87 7.31
C LEU A 145 4.01 -3.75 8.55
N ALA A 146 3.64 -5.03 8.37
CA ALA A 146 3.48 -5.96 9.49
C ALA A 146 4.81 -6.32 10.18
N GLY A 147 5.94 -6.16 9.47
CA GLY A 147 7.27 -6.32 10.01
C GLY A 147 7.86 -5.05 10.64
N ILE A 148 7.26 -3.88 10.42
CA ILE A 148 7.75 -2.62 10.99
C ILE A 148 7.46 -2.60 12.49
N VAL A 149 8.51 -2.31 13.26
CA VAL A 149 8.46 -2.14 14.69
C VAL A 149 9.18 -0.85 15.04
N GLY A 150 8.54 0.00 15.85
CA GLY A 150 9.12 1.26 16.27
C GLY A 150 10.19 1.12 17.38
N PRO A 151 10.80 2.25 17.76
CA PRO A 151 11.95 2.29 18.68
C PRO A 151 11.73 1.63 20.05
N ARG A 152 10.49 1.65 20.55
CA ARG A 152 10.08 1.06 21.84
C ARG A 152 9.50 -0.34 21.67
N LYS A 153 9.79 -1.01 20.55
CA LYS A 153 9.27 -2.34 20.18
C LYS A 153 7.75 -2.38 20.00
N LEU A 154 7.12 -1.27 19.66
CA LEU A 154 5.69 -1.26 19.36
C LEU A 154 5.47 -1.50 17.86
N PRO A 155 4.64 -2.49 17.47
CA PRO A 155 4.35 -2.76 16.07
C PRO A 155 3.41 -1.70 15.50
N VAL A 156 3.30 -1.66 14.17
CA VAL A 156 2.25 -0.92 13.45
C VAL A 156 0.87 -1.33 13.96
N ARG A 157 -0.01 -0.35 14.13
CA ARG A 157 -1.40 -0.55 14.56
C ARG A 157 -2.37 0.05 13.55
N ARG A 158 -3.52 -0.60 13.42
CA ARG A 158 -4.68 -0.04 12.74
C ARG A 158 -5.42 0.92 13.67
N ASP A 159 -5.74 2.10 13.16
CA ASP A 159 -6.69 2.98 13.81
C ASP A 159 -8.12 2.49 13.57
N ARG A 160 -8.80 2.12 14.64
CA ARG A 160 -10.17 1.58 14.59
C ARG A 160 -11.24 2.66 14.52
N TYR A 161 -10.89 3.89 14.86
CA TYR A 161 -11.81 5.03 14.90
C TYR A 161 -11.65 5.95 13.69
N PHE A 162 -10.70 5.64 12.81
CA PHE A 162 -10.48 6.40 11.61
C PHE A 162 -11.71 6.38 10.70
N GLN A 163 -12.19 7.57 10.34
CA GLN A 163 -13.21 7.79 9.34
C GLN A 163 -12.73 8.90 8.40
N ALA A 164 -12.55 8.56 7.13
CA ALA A 164 -12.13 9.53 6.13
C ALA A 164 -13.24 10.59 5.92
N ALA A 165 -12.88 11.85 6.15
CA ALA A 165 -13.77 12.99 5.93
C ALA A 165 -13.51 13.68 4.58
N ARG A 166 -12.42 13.31 3.89
CA ARG A 166 -11.91 13.99 2.69
C ARG A 166 -11.38 13.00 1.66
N PRO A 167 -11.38 13.35 0.36
CA PRO A 167 -10.68 12.59 -0.66
C PRO A 167 -9.17 12.50 -0.39
N LEU A 168 -8.52 11.50 -0.97
CA LEU A 168 -7.08 11.29 -0.79
C LEU A 168 -6.27 12.52 -1.24
N SER A 169 -6.65 13.16 -2.36
CA SER A 169 -5.95 14.34 -2.87
C SER A 169 -5.91 15.50 -1.88
N GLU A 170 -7.00 15.74 -1.15
CA GLU A 170 -7.07 16.77 -0.11
C GLU A 170 -6.22 16.42 1.10
N TYR A 171 -6.22 15.15 1.53
CA TYR A 171 -5.29 14.71 2.58
C TYR A 171 -3.83 14.92 2.18
N VAL A 172 -3.47 14.65 0.92
CA VAL A 172 -2.11 14.87 0.40
C VAL A 172 -1.74 16.35 0.46
N ARG A 173 -2.61 17.22 -0.08
CA ARG A 173 -2.38 18.67 -0.09
C ARG A 173 -2.17 19.20 1.34
N LEU A 174 -3.07 18.87 2.25
CA LEU A 174 -3.01 19.32 3.65
C LEU A 174 -1.78 18.77 4.38
N ALA A 175 -1.44 17.50 4.14
CA ALA A 175 -0.26 16.92 4.78
C ALA A 175 1.02 17.60 4.29
N GLN A 176 1.11 17.92 3.00
CA GLN A 176 2.26 18.66 2.44
C GLN A 176 2.33 20.08 2.99
N GLU A 177 1.20 20.76 3.17
CA GLU A 177 1.14 22.10 3.77
C GLU A 177 1.56 22.09 5.24
N ASN A 178 1.15 21.07 6.00
CA ASN A 178 1.43 20.96 7.43
C ASN A 178 2.74 20.21 7.75
N GLY A 179 3.38 19.60 6.75
CA GLY A 179 4.52 18.70 6.90
C GLY A 179 4.20 17.37 7.59
N SER A 180 2.93 17.08 7.88
CA SER A 180 2.50 15.81 8.48
C SER A 180 1.02 15.53 8.26
N ILE A 181 0.63 14.25 8.35
CA ILE A 181 -0.79 13.87 8.30
C ILE A 181 -1.48 14.30 9.60
N THR A 182 -2.42 15.23 9.49
CA THR A 182 -3.25 15.70 10.61
C THR A 182 -4.51 14.86 10.77
N ASP A 183 -4.98 14.71 12.01
CA ASP A 183 -6.29 14.15 12.36
C ASP A 183 -7.46 15.06 11.91
#